data_AF-A0A957UXT3-F1
#
_entry.id   AF-A0A957UXT3-F1
#
_cell.length_a   1.000
_cell.length_b   1.000
_cell.length_c   1.000
_cell.angle_alpha   90.00
_cell.angle_beta   90.00
_cell.angle_gamma   90.00
#
_symmetry.space_group_name_H-M   'P 1'
#
loop_
_entity.id
_entity.type
_entity.pdbx_description
1 polymer ?
#
loop_
_entity_poly.entity_id
_entity_poly.type
_entity_poly.pdbx_seq_one_letter_code
_entity_poly.pdbx_strand_id
1 'polypeptide(L)'
;MQNAEIRLAGAAESNDDKRVAVFGVPLPTDLYGPQMVAGRWLAPDDGNAVVLNQKVADEAGLAVGDTVTLKIGVDNESEWLIVGLLFDPVVTVSAHVPLMALGRAEHRLNRANTIWIQTTTSESAGIRQLAQDLRTVYNDENVRLEAGSVFGKDTSVEIIDGVMVQFAVIFTLLATMSVLIGVVG
;
A
#
# COMPACT_ATOMS: atom_id res chain seq x y z
N MET A 1 2.02 0.78 6.98
CA MET A 1 0.89 1.62 6.48
C MET A 1 0.33 2.41 7.64
N GLN A 2 -0.01 3.69 7.43
CA GLN A 2 -0.72 4.52 8.41
C GLN A 2 -1.95 5.13 7.74
N ASN A 3 -3.04 5.27 8.49
CA ASN A 3 -4.22 5.97 7.97
C ASN A 3 -4.03 7.47 8.19
N ALA A 4 -4.33 8.26 7.17
CA ALA A 4 -4.29 9.71 7.22
C ALA A 4 -5.55 10.31 6.61
N GLU A 5 -5.82 11.55 6.94
CA GLU A 5 -6.82 12.38 6.27
C GLU A 5 -6.09 13.34 5.32
N ILE A 6 -6.64 13.51 4.13
CA ILE A 6 -6.10 14.39 3.09
C ILE A 6 -7.11 15.50 2.77
N ARG A 7 -6.59 16.72 2.69
CA ARG A 7 -7.31 17.90 2.23
C ARG A 7 -6.38 18.86 1.48
N LEU A 8 -6.96 19.78 0.72
CA LEU A 8 -6.19 20.85 0.07
C LEU A 8 -5.54 21.74 1.15
N ALA A 9 -4.30 22.17 0.92
CA ALA A 9 -3.60 23.05 1.86
C ALA A 9 -4.38 24.36 2.06
N GLY A 10 -4.57 24.75 3.33
CA GLY A 10 -5.34 25.93 3.71
C GLY A 10 -6.86 25.73 3.79
N ALA A 11 -7.39 24.55 3.43
CA ALA A 11 -8.79 24.21 3.69
C ALA A 11 -9.03 23.94 5.19
N ALA A 12 -10.19 24.36 5.70
CA ALA A 12 -10.62 24.02 7.05
C ALA A 12 -10.96 22.52 7.15
N GLU A 13 -10.71 21.91 8.32
CA GLU A 13 -11.10 20.53 8.59
C GLU A 13 -12.61 20.34 8.40
N SER A 14 -12.99 19.34 7.61
CA SER A 14 -14.37 19.02 7.29
C SER A 14 -14.61 17.52 7.33
N ASN A 15 -15.86 17.11 7.50
CA ASN A 15 -16.29 15.71 7.32
C ASN A 15 -16.09 15.21 5.89
N ASP A 16 -15.77 16.09 4.94
CA ASP A 16 -15.46 15.73 3.55
C ASP A 16 -14.01 15.28 3.34
N ASP A 17 -13.15 15.44 4.35
CA ASP A 17 -11.73 15.03 4.30
C ASP A 17 -11.64 13.54 3.94
N LYS A 18 -10.80 13.22 2.95
CA LYS A 18 -10.70 11.85 2.44
C LYS A 18 -9.70 11.05 3.25
N ARG A 19 -10.04 9.78 3.53
CA ARG A 19 -9.13 8.87 4.22
C ARG A 19 -8.19 8.24 3.20
N VAL A 20 -6.90 8.33 3.46
CA VAL A 20 -5.84 7.77 2.64
C VAL A 20 -4.93 6.87 3.45
N ALA A 21 -4.38 5.88 2.78
CA ALA A 21 -3.37 4.98 3.30
C ALA A 21 -2.00 5.51 2.94
N VAL A 22 -1.24 5.99 3.92
CA VAL A 22 0.11 6.53 3.71
C VAL A 22 1.14 5.40 3.71
N PHE A 23 1.95 5.38 2.66
CA PHE A 23 3.07 4.48 2.44
C PHE A 23 4.37 5.29 2.37
N GLY A 24 5.24 5.07 3.37
CA GLY A 24 6.61 5.57 3.34
C GLY A 24 7.48 4.67 2.47
N VAL A 25 7.86 5.16 1.29
CA VAL A 25 8.66 4.42 0.32
C VAL A 25 10.15 4.65 0.59
N PRO A 26 10.95 3.60 0.86
CA PRO A 26 12.40 3.75 0.93
C PRO A 26 12.95 3.96 -0.48
N LEU A 27 13.42 5.17 -0.79
CA LEU A 27 13.97 5.51 -2.10
C LEU A 27 15.51 5.50 -2.03
N PRO A 28 16.22 5.02 -3.08
CA PRO A 28 15.68 4.37 -4.28
C PRO A 28 15.18 2.94 -4.01
N THR A 29 14.18 2.48 -4.77
CA THR A 29 13.67 1.09 -4.70
C THR A 29 13.18 0.62 -6.06
N ASP A 30 13.46 -0.63 -6.38
CA ASP A 30 12.94 -1.35 -7.55
C ASP A 30 11.75 -2.26 -7.18
N LEU A 31 11.38 -2.33 -5.91
CA LEU A 31 10.29 -3.20 -5.41
C LEU A 31 8.91 -2.78 -5.90
N TYR A 32 8.75 -1.51 -6.30
CA TYR A 32 7.48 -0.94 -6.66
C TYR A 32 7.60 -0.16 -7.97
N GLY A 33 6.99 -0.69 -9.03
CA GLY A 33 6.86 -0.06 -10.33
C GLY A 33 5.41 0.37 -10.58
N PRO A 34 4.97 1.52 -10.07
CA PRO A 34 3.58 1.95 -10.19
C PRO A 34 3.23 2.35 -11.63
N GLN A 35 1.98 2.10 -12.02
CA GLN A 35 1.44 2.63 -13.25
C GLN A 35 1.08 4.10 -13.06
N MET A 36 1.96 5.00 -13.51
CA MET A 36 1.72 6.44 -13.45
C MET A 36 0.64 6.85 -14.46
N VAL A 37 -0.30 7.66 -13.99
CA VAL A 37 -1.36 8.30 -14.81
C VAL A 37 -0.94 9.71 -15.20
N ALA A 38 -0.35 10.45 -14.26
CA ALA A 38 0.09 11.83 -14.47
C ALA A 38 1.31 12.15 -13.61
N GLY A 39 2.11 13.13 -14.05
CA GLY A 39 3.28 13.59 -13.32
C GLY A 39 4.43 12.58 -13.32
N ARG A 40 5.12 12.44 -12.19
CA ARG A 40 6.29 11.58 -12.03
C ARG A 40 6.25 10.77 -10.73
N TRP A 41 7.06 9.72 -10.69
CA TRP A 41 7.32 9.00 -9.44
C TRP A 41 8.22 9.81 -8.49
N LEU A 42 8.29 9.36 -7.25
CA LEU A 42 9.13 9.95 -6.21
C LEU A 42 10.62 9.75 -6.51
N ALA A 43 11.42 10.77 -6.20
CA ALA A 43 12.88 10.75 -6.29
C ALA A 43 13.52 10.78 -4.89
N PRO A 44 14.74 10.25 -4.71
CA PRO A 44 15.44 10.26 -3.41
C PRO A 44 15.66 11.67 -2.83
N ASP A 45 15.80 12.67 -3.70
CA ASP A 45 16.02 14.07 -3.32
C ASP A 45 14.72 14.84 -3.04
N ASP A 46 13.56 14.19 -3.21
CA ASP A 46 12.29 14.82 -2.90
C ASP A 46 12.12 15.04 -1.38
N GLY A 47 11.69 16.26 -1.04
CA GLY A 47 11.26 16.61 0.31
C GLY A 47 9.84 16.12 0.59
N ASN A 48 8.94 17.05 0.90
CA ASN A 48 7.52 16.74 1.10
C ASN A 48 6.79 16.58 -0.24
N ALA A 49 7.12 15.52 -0.97
CA ALA A 49 6.42 15.13 -2.19
C ALA A 49 5.49 13.94 -1.92
N VAL A 50 4.33 13.92 -2.58
CA VAL A 50 3.36 12.83 -2.51
C VAL A 50 2.93 12.39 -3.89
N VAL A 51 2.77 11.08 -4.09
CA VAL A 51 2.09 10.48 -5.24
C VAL A 51 0.80 9.83 -4.75
N LEU A 52 -0.33 10.27 -5.30
CA LEU A 52 -1.65 9.82 -4.88
C LEU A 52 -2.24 8.82 -5.87
N ASN A 53 -3.11 7.94 -5.39
CA ASN A 53 -4.00 7.20 -6.28
C ASN A 53 -4.95 8.18 -6.99
N GLN A 54 -5.09 8.02 -8.30
CA GLN A 54 -5.97 8.84 -9.13
C GLN A 54 -7.39 8.92 -8.55
N LYS A 55 -7.92 7.81 -8.04
CA LYS A 55 -9.28 7.79 -7.47
C LYS A 55 -9.44 8.78 -6.31
N VAL A 56 -8.45 8.85 -5.42
CA VAL A 56 -8.47 9.80 -4.29
C VAL A 56 -8.39 11.22 -4.80
N ALA A 57 -7.53 11.47 -5.79
CA ALA A 57 -7.37 12.79 -6.37
C ALA A 57 -8.66 13.28 -7.03
N ASP A 58 -9.32 12.41 -7.81
CA ASP A 58 -10.61 12.71 -8.45
C ASP A 58 -11.73 12.97 -7.43
N GLU A 59 -11.81 12.15 -6.37
CA GLU A 59 -12.81 12.31 -5.30
C GLU A 59 -12.60 13.56 -4.44
N ALA A 60 -11.35 14.00 -4.28
CA ALA A 60 -10.98 15.19 -3.51
C ALA A 60 -10.84 16.46 -4.38
N GLY A 61 -10.96 16.34 -5.70
CA GLY A 61 -10.76 17.45 -6.64
C GLY A 61 -9.31 17.97 -6.68
N LEU A 62 -8.34 17.09 -6.48
CA LEU A 62 -6.90 17.40 -6.43
C LEU A 62 -6.21 17.05 -7.76
N ALA A 63 -5.17 17.80 -8.10
CA ALA A 63 -4.36 17.59 -9.30
C ALA A 63 -2.85 17.58 -8.99
N VAL A 64 -2.06 17.14 -9.96
CA VAL A 64 -0.59 17.27 -9.90
C VAL A 64 -0.22 18.75 -9.85
N GLY A 65 0.63 19.13 -8.90
CA GLY A 65 1.03 20.50 -8.62
C GLY A 65 0.32 21.13 -7.42
N ASP A 66 -0.77 20.55 -6.93
CA ASP A 66 -1.43 21.04 -5.73
C ASP A 66 -0.65 20.66 -4.47
N THR A 67 -0.77 21.51 -3.45
CA THR A 67 -0.26 21.21 -2.11
C THR A 67 -1.41 20.75 -1.23
N VAL A 68 -1.22 19.64 -0.53
CA VAL A 68 -2.20 19.01 0.34
C VAL A 68 -1.70 18.93 1.77
N THR A 69 -2.61 19.06 2.71
CA THR A 69 -2.34 18.75 4.12
C THR A 69 -2.64 17.28 4.35
N LEU A 70 -1.63 16.52 4.76
CA LEU A 70 -1.77 15.16 5.27
C LEU A 70 -1.78 15.20 6.79
N LYS A 71 -2.89 14.77 7.39
CA LYS A 71 -3.07 14.59 8.83
C LYS A 71 -2.84 13.13 9.18
N ILE A 72 -1.70 12.82 9.81
CA ILE A 72 -1.31 11.46 10.16
C ILE A 72 -1.44 11.27 11.67
N GLY A 73 -2.39 10.44 12.11
CA GLY A 73 -2.72 10.34 13.53
C GLY A 73 -3.55 11.53 14.01
N VAL A 74 -3.37 11.93 15.28
CA VAL A 74 -4.25 12.92 15.94
C VAL A 74 -3.78 14.36 15.71
N ASP A 75 -2.48 14.62 15.88
CA ASP A 75 -1.92 15.99 15.93
C ASP A 75 -0.80 16.28 14.90
N ASN A 76 -0.45 15.32 14.03
CA ASN A 76 0.62 15.54 13.03
C ASN A 76 0.03 15.90 11.67
N GLU A 77 -0.07 17.20 11.40
CA GLU A 77 -0.38 17.73 10.09
C GLU A 77 0.90 18.20 9.38
N SER A 78 0.98 17.92 8.08
CA SER A 78 2.11 18.33 7.25
C SER A 78 1.66 18.63 5.82
N GLU A 79 2.31 19.58 5.17
CA GLU A 79 2.02 19.96 3.79
C GLU A 79 2.90 19.20 2.80
N TRP A 80 2.28 18.69 1.74
CA TRP A 80 2.91 17.84 0.72
C TRP A 80 2.50 18.29 -0.68
N LEU A 81 3.48 18.36 -1.59
CA LEU A 81 3.25 18.66 -2.99
C LEU A 81 2.89 17.38 -3.76
N ILE A 82 1.77 17.39 -4.49
CA ILE A 82 1.40 16.29 -5.38
C ILE A 82 2.32 16.35 -6.61
N VAL A 83 3.24 15.39 -6.74
CA VAL A 83 4.18 15.29 -7.87
C VAL A 83 3.73 14.30 -8.94
N GLY A 84 2.75 13.46 -8.62
CA GLY A 84 2.20 12.49 -9.56
C GLY A 84 0.92 11.83 -9.06
N LEU A 85 0.24 11.20 -10.01
CA LEU A 85 -0.93 10.35 -9.79
C LEU A 85 -0.66 8.96 -10.35
N LEU A 86 -1.00 7.93 -9.59
CA LEU A 86 -0.87 6.54 -10.00
C LEU A 86 -2.23 5.85 -10.09
N PHE A 87 -2.27 4.75 -10.82
CA PHE A 87 -3.42 3.85 -10.85
C PHE A 87 -3.05 2.54 -10.14
N ASP A 88 -3.75 2.23 -9.05
CA ASP A 88 -3.65 0.96 -8.34
C ASP A 88 -5.07 0.42 -8.08
N PRO A 89 -5.47 -0.69 -8.72
CA PRO A 89 -6.80 -1.27 -8.55
C PRO A 89 -6.94 -2.06 -7.23
N VAL A 90 -5.84 -2.39 -6.57
CA VAL A 90 -5.83 -3.15 -5.31
C VAL A 90 -5.89 -2.17 -4.12
N VAL A 91 -4.99 -1.18 -4.10
CA VAL A 91 -4.92 -0.17 -3.03
C VAL A 91 -5.44 1.16 -3.55
N THR A 92 -6.77 1.25 -3.66
CA THR A 92 -7.44 2.39 -4.32
C THR A 92 -7.37 3.72 -3.56
N VAL A 93 -6.91 3.70 -2.29
CA VAL A 93 -6.79 4.90 -1.44
C VAL A 93 -5.34 5.19 -1.01
N SER A 94 -4.35 4.79 -1.80
CA SER A 94 -2.93 4.93 -1.45
C SER A 94 -2.39 6.35 -1.64
N ALA A 95 -1.58 6.81 -0.69
CA ALA A 95 -0.70 7.97 -0.79
C ALA A 95 0.75 7.52 -0.53
N HIS A 96 1.63 7.74 -1.48
CA HIS A 96 3.05 7.35 -1.39
C HIS A 96 3.91 8.58 -1.15
N VAL A 97 4.77 8.51 -0.15
CA VAL A 97 5.67 9.60 0.25
C VAL A 97 7.08 9.04 0.51
N PRO A 98 8.15 9.83 0.36
CA PRO A 98 9.49 9.39 0.73
C PRO A 98 9.55 9.03 2.22
N LEU A 99 10.08 7.85 2.56
CA LEU A 99 10.14 7.37 3.95
C LEU A 99 10.89 8.34 4.87
N MET A 100 11.96 8.96 4.37
CA MET A 100 12.74 9.96 5.12
C MET A 100 11.94 11.22 5.40
N ALA A 101 11.16 11.73 4.43
CA ALA A 101 10.30 12.90 4.61
C ALA A 101 9.16 12.59 5.60
N LEU A 102 8.56 11.40 5.49
CA LEU A 102 7.52 10.95 6.40
C LEU A 102 8.03 10.86 7.84
N GLY A 103 9.21 10.25 8.03
CA GLY A 103 9.83 10.16 9.35
C GLY A 103 10.16 11.52 9.98
N ARG A 104 10.49 12.54 9.16
CA ARG A 104 10.67 13.92 9.64
C ARG A 104 9.33 14.54 10.05
N ALA A 105 8.30 14.40 9.22
CA ALA A 105 6.97 14.95 9.49
C ALA A 105 6.33 14.37 10.76
N GLU A 106 6.56 13.09 11.06
CA GLU A 106 6.04 12.44 12.27
C GLU A 106 6.95 12.59 13.50
N HIS A 107 8.12 13.24 13.37
CA HIS A 107 9.18 13.21 14.39
C HIS A 107 9.62 11.77 14.77
N ARG A 108 9.50 10.82 13.84
CA ARG A 108 9.83 9.40 14.02
C ARG A 108 10.86 8.96 12.97
N LEU A 109 12.06 9.51 13.09
CA LEU A 109 13.20 9.13 12.25
C LEU A 109 13.66 7.70 12.56
N ASN A 110 14.14 6.99 11.53
CA ASN A 110 14.72 5.63 11.64
C ASN A 110 13.75 4.61 12.27
N ARG A 111 12.48 4.68 11.89
CA ARG A 111 11.45 3.70 12.25
C ARG A 111 10.74 3.23 10.99
N ALA A 112 10.51 1.92 10.90
CA ALA A 112 9.68 1.29 9.90
C ALA A 112 8.71 0.34 10.60
N ASN A 113 7.49 0.23 10.08
CA ASN A 113 6.47 -0.70 10.58
C ASN A 113 6.30 -1.93 9.68
N THR A 114 6.96 -1.97 8.53
CA THR A 114 6.83 -3.05 7.56
C THR A 114 8.14 -3.17 6.79
N ILE A 115 8.59 -4.40 6.56
CA ILE A 115 9.76 -4.72 5.75
C ILE A 115 9.27 -5.54 4.57
N TRP A 116 9.58 -5.10 3.35
CA TRP A 116 9.30 -5.87 2.13
C TRP A 116 10.61 -6.41 1.57
N ILE A 117 10.60 -7.68 1.19
CA ILE A 117 11.78 -8.41 0.71
C ILE A 117 11.40 -9.08 -0.60
N GLN A 118 12.17 -8.81 -1.64
CA GLN A 118 12.02 -9.50 -2.92
C GLN A 118 13.00 -10.66 -2.98
N THR A 119 12.47 -11.83 -3.33
CA THR A 119 13.26 -13.05 -3.50
C THR A 119 13.70 -13.19 -4.94
N THR A 120 14.88 -13.78 -5.15
CA THR A 120 15.37 -14.13 -6.50
C THR A 120 14.73 -15.42 -7.03
N THR A 121 14.25 -16.30 -6.13
CA THR A 121 13.50 -17.50 -6.48
C THR A 121 12.00 -17.20 -6.52
N SER A 122 11.32 -17.80 -7.50
CA SER A 122 9.86 -17.79 -7.62
C SER A 122 9.21 -19.08 -7.09
N GLU A 123 9.99 -19.98 -6.48
CA GLU A 123 9.47 -21.25 -5.96
C GLU A 123 8.69 -21.05 -4.65
N SER A 124 7.42 -21.47 -4.65
CA SER A 124 6.51 -21.30 -3.50
C SER A 124 7.01 -21.93 -2.20
N ALA A 125 7.68 -23.07 -2.25
CA ALA A 125 8.26 -23.72 -1.07
C ALA A 125 9.46 -22.91 -0.53
N GLY A 126 10.36 -22.49 -1.41
CA GLY A 126 11.52 -21.67 -1.05
C GLY A 126 11.14 -20.31 -0.47
N ILE A 127 10.12 -19.64 -1.03
CA ILE A 127 9.62 -18.36 -0.52
C ILE A 127 9.06 -18.51 0.91
N ARG A 128 8.27 -19.56 1.17
CA ARG A 128 7.71 -19.82 2.50
C ARG A 128 8.79 -20.17 3.52
N GLN A 129 9.77 -20.99 3.14
CA GLN A 129 10.88 -21.34 4.01
C GLN A 129 11.71 -20.09 4.36
N LEU A 130 12.05 -19.27 3.36
CA LEU A 130 12.81 -18.05 3.59
C LEU A 130 12.07 -17.07 4.52
N ALA A 131 10.75 -16.92 4.38
CA ALA A 131 9.96 -16.09 5.29
C ALA A 131 10.03 -16.59 6.74
N GLN A 132 9.98 -17.90 6.96
CA GLN A 132 10.13 -18.52 8.29
C GLN A 132 11.54 -18.35 8.85
N ASP A 133 12.56 -18.54 8.02
CA ASP A 133 13.96 -18.40 8.43
C ASP A 133 14.26 -16.95 8.83
N LEU A 134 13.82 -15.98 8.02
CA LEU A 134 13.95 -14.56 8.32
C LEU A 134 13.27 -14.20 9.64
N ARG A 135 12.04 -14.69 9.87
CA ARG A 135 11.33 -14.45 11.14
C ARG A 135 12.11 -14.97 12.33
N THR A 136 12.72 -16.15 12.21
CA THR A 136 13.55 -16.73 13.28
C THR A 136 14.73 -15.82 13.58
N VAL A 137 15.47 -15.40 12.55
CA VAL A 137 16.63 -14.50 12.70
C VAL A 137 16.24 -13.16 13.35
N TYR A 138 15.15 -12.53 12.91
CA TYR A 138 14.72 -11.26 13.50
C TYR A 138 14.25 -11.41 14.96
N ASN A 139 13.58 -12.52 15.30
CA ASN A 139 13.17 -12.79 16.66
C ASN A 139 14.39 -13.02 17.58
N ASP A 140 15.42 -13.72 17.10
CA ASP A 140 16.67 -13.93 17.82
C ASP A 140 17.40 -12.60 18.11
N GLU A 141 17.30 -11.64 17.19
CA GLU A 141 17.78 -10.26 17.34
C GLU A 141 16.84 -9.35 18.16
N ASN A 142 15.86 -9.92 18.87
CA ASN A 142 14.84 -9.22 19.67
C ASN A 142 13.94 -8.25 18.88
N VAL A 143 13.83 -8.44 17.56
CA VAL A 143 12.89 -7.71 16.70
C VAL A 143 11.65 -8.58 16.50
N ARG A 144 10.58 -8.27 17.24
CA ARG A 144 9.29 -8.96 17.06
C ARG A 144 8.66 -8.57 15.73
N LEU A 145 8.62 -9.53 14.81
CA LEU A 145 7.90 -9.41 13.56
C LEU A 145 6.52 -10.07 13.67
N GLU A 146 5.47 -9.30 13.41
CA GLU A 146 4.14 -9.87 13.21
C GLU A 146 4.03 -10.37 11.76
N ALA A 147 3.61 -11.63 11.62
CA ALA A 147 3.38 -12.24 10.31
C ALA A 147 2.11 -11.62 9.69
N GLY A 148 2.30 -10.63 8.83
CA GLY A 148 1.18 -9.99 8.15
C GLY A 148 1.61 -8.79 7.31
N SER A 149 1.40 -8.88 6.00
CA SER A 149 1.43 -7.71 5.12
C SER A 149 0.12 -6.92 5.22
N VAL A 150 0.05 -5.77 4.53
CA VAL A 150 -1.19 -5.00 4.33
C VAL A 150 -2.33 -5.84 3.72
N PHE A 151 -2.00 -6.95 3.07
CA PHE A 151 -2.95 -7.89 2.47
C PHE A 151 -3.34 -9.05 3.41
N GLY A 152 -2.93 -9.00 4.69
CA GLY A 152 -3.28 -10.00 5.71
C GLY A 152 -2.59 -11.36 5.55
N LYS A 153 -1.54 -11.43 4.72
CA LYS A 153 -0.76 -12.65 4.44
C LYS A 153 0.74 -12.38 4.51
N ASP A 154 1.51 -13.43 4.75
CA ASP A 154 2.95 -13.34 5.02
C ASP A 154 3.78 -13.20 3.74
N THR A 155 3.35 -13.88 2.67
CA THR A 155 4.07 -13.92 1.40
C THR A 155 3.15 -13.67 0.21
N SER A 156 3.70 -13.22 -0.91
CA SER A 156 2.94 -13.06 -2.16
C SER A 156 2.30 -14.36 -2.64
N VAL A 157 2.93 -15.52 -2.37
CA VAL A 157 2.40 -16.85 -2.68
C VAL A 157 1.08 -17.08 -1.93
N GLU A 158 1.05 -16.78 -0.63
CA GLU A 158 -0.17 -16.95 0.17
C GLU A 158 -1.30 -15.99 -0.22
N ILE A 159 -0.95 -14.78 -0.70
CA ILE A 159 -1.92 -13.82 -1.26
C ILE A 159 -2.55 -14.44 -2.52
N ILE A 160 -1.73 -14.93 -3.44
CA ILE A 160 -2.18 -15.53 -4.71
C ILE A 160 -3.01 -16.79 -4.45
N ASP A 161 -2.56 -17.68 -3.55
CA ASP A 161 -3.30 -18.88 -3.17
C ASP A 161 -4.68 -18.52 -2.59
N GLY A 162 -4.74 -17.49 -1.75
CA GLY A 162 -6.02 -17.00 -1.19
C GLY A 162 -7.00 -16.53 -2.27
N VAL A 163 -6.51 -15.75 -3.25
CA VAL A 163 -7.32 -15.29 -4.39
C VAL A 163 -7.81 -16.46 -5.23
N MET A 164 -6.93 -17.44 -5.52
CA MET A 164 -7.28 -18.63 -6.30
C MET A 164 -8.34 -19.51 -5.61
N VAL A 165 -8.23 -19.70 -4.29
CA VAL A 165 -9.23 -20.45 -3.52
C VAL A 165 -10.60 -19.76 -3.59
N GLN A 166 -10.65 -18.43 -3.52
CA GLN A 166 -11.91 -17.69 -3.62
C GLN A 166 -12.58 -17.86 -4.99
N PHE A 167 -11.81 -17.83 -6.08
CA PHE A 167 -12.33 -18.13 -7.42
C PHE A 167 -12.80 -19.58 -7.56
N ALA A 168 -12.07 -20.54 -6.99
CA ALA A 168 -12.44 -21.95 -7.03
C ALA A 168 -13.81 -22.21 -6.39
N VAL A 169 -14.15 -21.52 -5.29
CA VAL A 169 -15.48 -21.61 -4.66
C VAL A 169 -16.59 -21.14 -5.60
N ILE A 170 -16.39 -19.99 -6.25
CA ILE A 170 -17.37 -19.45 -7.22
C ILE A 170 -17.53 -20.41 -8.40
N PHE A 171 -16.42 -20.88 -8.97
CA PHE A 171 -16.46 -21.86 -10.07
C PHE A 171 -17.16 -23.15 -9.68
N THR A 172 -16.92 -23.65 -8.48
CA THR A 172 -17.55 -24.88 -7.98
C THR A 172 -19.06 -24.68 -7.81
N LEU A 173 -19.50 -23.53 -7.29
CA LEU A 173 -20.92 -23.20 -7.15
C LEU A 173 -21.60 -23.09 -8.53
N LEU A 174 -20.98 -22.37 -9.47
CA LEU A 174 -21.48 -22.21 -10.84
C LEU A 174 -21.52 -23.55 -11.59
N ALA A 175 -20.49 -24.39 -11.45
CA ALA A 175 -20.45 -25.72 -12.03
C ALA A 175 -21.57 -26.62 -11.45
N THR A 176 -21.81 -26.54 -10.14
CA THR A 176 -22.91 -27.29 -9.49
C THR A 176 -24.27 -26.84 -10.02
N MET A 177 -24.50 -25.53 -10.14
CA MET A 177 -25.72 -24.98 -10.76
C MET A 177 -25.86 -25.42 -12.22
N SER A 178 -24.76 -25.42 -12.99
CA SER A 178 -24.75 -25.88 -14.38
C SER A 178 -25.12 -27.35 -14.48
N VAL A 179 -24.62 -28.20 -13.57
CA VAL A 179 -24.99 -29.62 -13.53
C VAL A 179 -26.48 -29.77 -13.17
N LEU A 180 -26.99 -29.04 -12.18
CA LEU A 180 -28.41 -29.08 -11.82
C LEU A 180 -29.31 -28.65 -12.97
N ILE A 181 -28.98 -27.56 -13.66
CA ILE A 181 -29.74 -27.10 -14.84
C ILE A 181 -29.68 -28.16 -15.95
N GLY A 182 -28.52 -28.75 -16.21
CA GLY A 182 -28.38 -29.81 -17.21
C GLY A 182 -29.02 -31.15 -16.83
N VAL A 183 -29.37 -31.36 -15.56
CA VAL A 183 -30.09 -32.56 -15.08
C VAL A 183 -31.60 -32.33 -15.06
N VAL A 184 -32.06 -31.09 -14.81
CA VAL A 184 -33.50 -30.75 -14.69
C VAL A 184 -34.10 -30.26 -16.00
N GLY A 185 -33.29 -29.65 -16.88
CA GLY A 185 -33.67 -29.28 -18.25
C GLY A 185 -33.39 -30.41 -19.23
#